data_AF-A0A8I1TWY9-F1
#
_entry.id   AF-A0A8I1TWY9-F1
#
_cell.length_a   1.000
_cell.length_b   1.000
_cell.length_c   1.000
_cell.angle_alpha   90.00
_cell.angle_beta   90.00
_cell.angle_gamma   90.00
#
_symmetry.space_group_name_H-M   'P 1'
#
loop_
_entity.id
_entity.type
_entity.pdbx_description
1 polymer ?
#
loop_
_entity_poly.entity_id
_entity_poly.type
_entity_poly.pdbx_seq_one_letter_code
_entity_poly.pdbx_strand_id
1 'polypeptide(L)'
;MTDASTDAAVDTRREQVAAANRRFGAVLSVIGGVLAAVALVALVAGGLLLTWLASAPPGIDDDTADGLRGTATFALSSAPGVLALFAMCGLIAGEQMRGGRIGRNEAAHSRARSASRGLPAASFVSRFRVLPTGWHALWIVVGLAISVLLVAVPVSSWFTGGWPTSIDDEDAFDVYWVIYGGIAFAVTVAAAASLLKKLAYRRAVARGLTSHDGPARGQRFWRWFDYRWRFDLWLAGLGGLTLVLALTPLRGAVGPDASGADLAAALPGVLTFVAIGILVTATGVVCSLNYWRAGEELGTGESAA
;
A
#
# COMPACT_ATOMS: atom_id res chain seq x y z
N MET A 1 -34.36 29.86 26.54
CA MET A 1 -33.05 30.41 26.94
C MET A 1 -32.18 29.24 27.34
N THR A 2 -31.56 28.57 26.37
CA THR A 2 -30.38 27.74 26.63
C THR A 2 -29.23 28.70 26.89
N ASP A 3 -28.60 28.54 28.04
CA ASP A 3 -27.74 29.52 28.67
C ASP A 3 -26.42 29.64 27.88
N ALA A 4 -26.06 30.85 27.44
CA ALA A 4 -24.86 31.10 26.63
C ALA A 4 -23.57 30.63 27.33
N SER A 5 -23.60 30.51 28.66
CA SER A 5 -22.57 29.92 29.51
C SER A 5 -22.33 28.43 29.22
N THR A 6 -23.40 27.70 28.88
CA THR A 6 -23.37 26.25 28.62
C THR A 6 -22.82 25.96 27.23
N ASP A 7 -23.18 26.76 26.23
CA ASP A 7 -22.64 26.63 24.87
C ASP A 7 -21.14 26.95 24.84
N ALA A 8 -20.70 27.99 25.55
CA ALA A 8 -19.27 28.32 25.68
C ALA A 8 -18.47 27.21 26.39
N ALA A 9 -19.04 26.56 27.41
CA ALA A 9 -18.41 25.44 28.10
C ALA A 9 -18.32 24.18 27.21
N VAL A 10 -19.34 23.91 26.40
CA VAL A 10 -19.36 22.82 25.43
C VAL A 10 -18.31 23.03 24.35
N ASP A 11 -18.19 24.25 23.82
CA ASP A 11 -17.21 24.55 22.77
C ASP A 11 -15.78 24.52 23.31
N THR A 12 -15.54 25.05 24.52
CA THR A 12 -14.25 24.91 25.20
C THR A 12 -13.86 23.44 25.39
N ARG A 13 -14.82 22.58 25.79
CA ARG A 13 -14.59 21.14 25.93
C ARG A 13 -14.29 20.48 24.57
N ARG A 14 -14.99 20.88 23.49
CA ARG A 14 -14.74 20.36 22.14
C ARG A 14 -13.34 20.73 21.66
N GLU A 15 -12.89 21.95 21.91
CA GLU A 15 -11.55 22.41 21.56
C GLU A 15 -10.47 21.64 22.32
N GLN A 16 -10.66 21.43 23.63
CA GLN A 16 -9.75 20.64 24.46
C GLN A 16 -9.66 19.19 23.98
N VAL A 17 -10.81 18.55 23.71
CA VAL A 17 -10.85 17.18 23.17
C VAL A 17 -10.19 17.12 21.79
N ALA A 18 -10.44 18.09 20.91
CA ALA A 18 -9.80 18.14 19.59
C ALA A 18 -8.28 18.32 19.71
N ALA A 19 -7.80 19.15 20.64
CA ALA A 19 -6.37 19.33 20.89
C ALA A 19 -5.73 18.04 21.45
N ALA A 20 -6.39 17.36 22.38
CA ALA A 20 -5.94 16.08 22.92
C ALA A 20 -5.88 14.99 21.83
N ASN A 21 -6.92 14.89 20.99
CA ASN A 21 -6.96 13.96 19.87
C ASN A 21 -5.84 14.22 18.86
N ARG A 22 -5.55 15.49 18.55
CA ARG A 22 -4.42 15.84 17.66
C ARG A 22 -3.07 15.38 18.24
N ARG A 23 -2.86 15.57 19.54
CA ARG A 23 -1.63 15.12 20.23
C ARG A 23 -1.52 13.60 20.24
N PHE A 24 -2.58 12.90 20.64
CA PHE A 24 -2.60 11.45 20.64
C PHE A 24 -2.43 10.87 19.24
N GLY A 25 -3.07 11.47 18.24
CA GLY A 25 -2.89 11.08 16.84
C GLY A 25 -1.46 11.30 16.33
N ALA A 26 -0.76 12.35 16.77
CA ALA A 26 0.66 12.53 16.48
C ALA A 26 1.51 11.40 17.07
N VAL A 27 1.24 10.99 18.32
CA VAL A 27 1.93 9.86 18.96
C VAL A 27 1.68 8.58 18.18
N LEU A 28 0.44 8.26 17.79
CA LEU A 28 0.15 7.07 16.99
C LEU A 28 0.83 7.10 15.62
N SER A 29 0.90 8.26 14.95
CA SER A 29 1.64 8.41 13.70
C SER A 29 3.13 8.13 13.89
N VAL A 30 3.73 8.61 15.00
CA VAL A 30 5.14 8.35 15.32
C VAL A 30 5.36 6.86 15.59
N ILE A 31 4.53 6.22 16.43
CA ILE A 31 4.60 4.78 16.69
C ILE A 31 4.50 4.00 15.38
N GLY A 32 3.52 4.32 14.53
CA GLY A 32 3.36 3.65 13.25
C GLY A 32 4.56 3.85 12.31
N GLY A 33 5.13 5.06 12.27
CA GLY A 33 6.34 5.35 11.50
C GLY A 33 7.56 4.59 12.02
N VAL A 34 7.74 4.49 13.34
CA VAL A 34 8.81 3.71 13.96
C VAL A 34 8.65 2.23 13.64
N LEU A 35 7.44 1.67 13.75
CA LEU A 35 7.19 0.27 13.42
C LEU A 35 7.49 -0.04 11.94
N ALA A 36 7.13 0.85 11.02
CA ALA A 36 7.47 0.71 9.61
C ALA A 36 8.99 0.75 9.38
N ALA A 37 9.71 1.64 10.09
CA ALA A 37 11.16 1.72 10.01
C ALA A 37 11.83 0.45 10.57
N VAL A 38 11.36 -0.05 11.72
CA VAL A 38 11.83 -1.30 12.33
C VAL A 38 11.56 -2.50 11.42
N ALA A 39 10.42 -2.54 10.73
CA ALA A 39 10.13 -3.59 9.76
C ALA A 39 11.17 -3.64 8.63
N LEU A 40 11.52 -2.48 8.07
CA LEU A 40 12.54 -2.37 7.03
C LEU A 40 13.93 -2.75 7.56
N VAL A 41 14.28 -2.28 8.77
CA VAL A 41 15.55 -2.62 9.40
C VAL A 41 15.64 -4.11 9.70
N ALA A 42 14.57 -4.75 10.19
CA ALA A 42 14.54 -6.19 10.46
C ALA A 42 14.78 -6.99 9.18
N LEU A 43 14.18 -6.59 8.07
CA LEU A 43 14.36 -7.24 6.77
C LEU A 43 15.82 -7.13 6.29
N VAL A 44 16.43 -5.95 6.38
CA VAL A 44 17.83 -5.76 5.98
C VAL A 44 18.79 -6.46 6.95
N ALA A 45 18.59 -6.30 8.25
CA ALA A 45 19.46 -6.86 9.29
C ALA A 45 19.40 -8.38 9.33
N GLY A 46 18.22 -8.99 9.18
CA GLY A 46 18.08 -10.44 9.05
C GLY A 46 18.88 -10.98 7.86
N GLY A 47 18.87 -10.25 6.73
CA GLY A 47 19.68 -10.61 5.58
C GLY A 47 21.19 -10.52 5.79
N LEU A 48 21.63 -9.40 6.37
CA LEU A 48 23.04 -9.22 6.72
C LEU A 48 23.50 -10.26 7.74
N LEU A 49 22.64 -10.66 8.69
CA LEU A 49 22.94 -11.68 9.68
C LEU A 49 23.12 -13.06 9.04
N LEU A 50 22.20 -13.49 8.15
CA LEU A 50 22.38 -14.75 7.41
C LEU A 50 23.64 -14.73 6.55
N THR A 51 23.91 -13.60 5.89
CA THR A 51 25.14 -13.42 5.09
C THR A 51 26.39 -13.58 5.93
N TRP A 52 26.39 -12.99 7.13
CA TRP A 52 27.49 -13.12 8.07
C TRP A 52 27.63 -14.55 8.58
N LEU A 53 26.54 -15.23 8.93
CA LEU A 53 26.56 -16.63 9.38
C LEU A 53 27.10 -17.57 8.30
N ALA A 54 26.73 -17.36 7.03
CA ALA A 54 27.22 -18.14 5.89
C ALA A 54 28.73 -17.93 5.63
N SER A 55 29.32 -16.84 6.12
CA SER A 55 30.74 -16.49 5.95
C SER A 55 31.53 -16.51 7.26
N ALA A 56 30.92 -16.95 8.37
CA ALA A 56 31.52 -16.90 9.69
C ALA A 56 32.67 -17.92 9.81
N PRO A 57 33.81 -17.53 10.41
CA PRO A 57 34.93 -18.44 10.62
C PRO A 57 34.55 -19.57 11.61
N PRO A 58 35.23 -20.73 11.53
CA PRO A 58 35.00 -21.84 12.45
C PRO A 58 35.33 -21.41 13.89
N GLY A 59 34.35 -21.47 14.78
CA GLY A 59 34.48 -20.99 16.16
C GLY A 59 33.17 -20.63 16.86
N ILE A 60 32.07 -20.54 16.13
CA ILE A 60 30.72 -20.47 16.69
C ILE A 60 30.23 -21.90 16.88
N ASP A 61 29.66 -22.21 18.05
CA ASP A 61 29.00 -23.48 18.33
C ASP A 61 27.71 -23.60 17.50
N ASP A 62 27.43 -24.82 17.05
CA ASP A 62 26.31 -25.09 16.12
C ASP A 62 24.95 -24.64 16.72
N ASP A 63 24.75 -24.83 18.02
CA ASP A 63 23.53 -24.41 18.73
C ASP A 63 23.32 -22.88 18.67
N THR A 64 24.39 -22.08 18.83
CA THR A 64 24.30 -20.62 18.71
C THR A 64 24.08 -20.19 17.27
N ALA A 65 24.77 -20.83 16.31
CA ALA A 65 24.57 -20.56 14.89
C ALA A 65 23.13 -20.80 14.46
N ASP A 66 22.52 -21.91 14.90
CA ASP A 66 21.13 -22.25 14.60
C ASP A 66 20.13 -21.29 15.26
N GLY A 67 20.38 -20.87 16.50
CA GLY A 67 19.58 -19.83 17.15
C GLY A 67 19.61 -18.49 16.42
N LEU A 68 20.78 -18.09 15.92
CA LEU A 68 20.95 -16.87 15.13
C LEU A 68 20.29 -16.98 13.74
N ARG A 69 20.42 -18.11 13.05
CA ARG A 69 19.70 -18.40 11.80
C ARG A 69 18.20 -18.29 12.00
N GLY A 70 17.66 -18.95 13.02
CA GLY A 70 16.23 -18.88 13.34
C GLY A 70 15.74 -17.45 13.61
N THR A 71 16.54 -16.66 14.32
CA THR A 71 16.24 -15.22 14.56
C THR A 71 16.25 -14.41 13.28
N ALA A 72 17.24 -14.64 12.40
CA ALA A 72 17.37 -13.95 11.13
C ALA A 72 16.22 -14.29 10.18
N THR A 73 15.85 -15.57 10.09
CA THR A 73 14.73 -16.05 9.28
C THR A 73 13.39 -15.52 9.80
N PHE A 74 13.19 -15.40 11.11
CA PHE A 74 12.01 -14.73 11.66
C PHE A 74 11.96 -13.23 11.28
N ALA A 75 13.10 -12.54 11.38
CA ALA A 75 13.23 -11.13 11.04
C ALA A 75 13.00 -10.84 9.55
N LEU A 76 13.33 -11.80 8.67
CA LEU A 76 13.06 -11.73 7.24
C LEU A 76 11.62 -12.12 6.90
N SER A 77 11.11 -13.22 7.44
CA SER A 77 9.85 -13.84 7.00
C SER A 77 8.61 -13.20 7.61
N SER A 78 8.55 -13.07 8.94
CA SER A 78 7.30 -12.85 9.66
C SER A 78 7.22 -11.46 10.30
N ALA A 79 8.34 -11.00 10.87
CA ALA A 79 8.41 -9.72 11.55
C ALA A 79 7.98 -8.54 10.66
N PRO A 80 8.42 -8.40 9.39
CA PRO A 80 8.10 -7.22 8.59
C PRO A 80 6.60 -7.11 8.30
N GLY A 81 5.93 -8.23 7.98
CA GLY A 81 4.49 -8.25 7.74
C GLY A 81 3.67 -7.86 8.98
N VAL A 82 4.00 -8.42 10.14
CA VAL A 82 3.32 -8.09 11.41
C VAL A 82 3.53 -6.63 11.78
N LEU A 83 4.78 -6.15 11.71
CA LEU A 83 5.12 -4.77 12.02
C LEU A 83 4.46 -3.78 11.05
N ALA A 84 4.39 -4.11 9.75
CA ALA A 84 3.70 -3.29 8.76
C ALA A 84 2.20 -3.18 9.03
N LEU A 85 1.55 -4.26 9.48
CA LEU A 85 0.14 -4.25 9.87
C LEU A 85 -0.10 -3.30 11.05
N PHE A 86 0.68 -3.42 12.13
CA PHE A 86 0.57 -2.52 13.27
C PHE A 86 0.95 -1.07 12.91
N ALA A 87 1.94 -0.88 12.04
CA ALA A 87 2.30 0.41 11.51
C ALA A 87 1.12 1.07 10.79
N MET A 88 0.41 0.33 9.93
CA MET A 88 -0.78 0.79 9.23
C MET A 88 -1.89 1.21 10.19
N CYS A 89 -2.15 0.41 11.24
CA CYS A 89 -3.11 0.77 12.28
C CYS A 89 -2.77 2.11 12.95
N GLY A 90 -1.51 2.29 13.36
CA GLY A 90 -1.04 3.53 13.99
C GLY A 90 -1.09 4.73 13.05
N LEU A 91 -0.67 4.57 11.80
CA LEU A 91 -0.63 5.65 10.80
C LEU A 91 -2.04 6.10 10.39
N ILE A 92 -2.95 5.16 10.09
CA ILE A 92 -4.32 5.49 9.65
C ILE A 92 -5.10 6.13 10.80
N ALA A 93 -5.06 5.53 11.99
CA ALA A 93 -5.75 6.09 13.16
C ALA A 93 -5.14 7.44 13.57
N GLY A 94 -3.81 7.55 13.52
CA GLY A 94 -3.09 8.79 13.80
C GLY A 94 -3.51 9.93 12.87
N GLU A 95 -3.56 9.69 11.56
CA GLU A 95 -4.00 10.69 10.59
C GLU A 95 -5.47 11.07 10.77
N GLN A 96 -6.34 10.08 11.03
CA GLN A 96 -7.75 10.34 11.32
C GLN A 96 -7.95 11.28 12.51
N MET A 97 -7.17 11.11 13.59
CA MET A 97 -7.30 11.96 14.77
C MET A 97 -6.61 13.32 14.64
N ARG A 98 -5.58 13.42 13.78
CA ARG A 98 -4.84 14.68 13.57
C ARG A 98 -5.54 15.65 12.65
N GLY A 99 -6.08 15.15 11.54
CA GLY A 99 -6.61 16.00 10.47
C GLY A 99 -7.83 15.42 9.76
N GLY A 100 -8.27 14.24 10.17
CA GLY A 100 -9.49 13.63 9.68
C GLY A 100 -10.74 14.10 10.42
N ARG A 101 -11.91 13.74 9.88
CA ARG A 101 -13.21 13.92 10.52
C ARG A 101 -14.08 12.71 10.26
N ILE A 102 -14.54 12.07 11.33
CA ILE A 102 -15.61 11.07 11.26
C ILE A 102 -16.88 11.76 11.74
N GLY A 103 -17.92 11.71 10.92
CA GLY A 103 -19.20 12.33 11.27
C GLY A 103 -20.36 11.53 10.70
N ARG A 104 -21.56 11.81 11.22
CA ARG A 104 -22.79 11.33 10.60
C ARG A 104 -22.85 11.81 9.16
N ASN A 105 -23.33 10.96 8.28
CA ASN A 105 -23.58 11.34 6.91
C ASN A 105 -24.82 12.25 6.87
N GLU A 106 -24.64 13.55 7.10
CA GLU A 106 -25.71 14.55 6.99
C GLU A 106 -26.30 14.55 5.58
N ALA A 107 -25.47 14.22 4.58
CA ALA A 107 -25.91 14.01 3.22
C ALA A 107 -26.76 12.74 3.04
N ALA A 108 -26.74 11.76 3.95
CA ALA A 108 -27.70 10.65 3.92
C ALA A 108 -29.14 11.14 4.18
N HIS A 109 -29.32 12.14 5.05
CA HIS A 109 -30.65 12.69 5.39
C HIS A 109 -31.21 13.61 4.28
N SER A 110 -30.36 14.22 3.45
CA SER A 110 -30.77 14.99 2.27
C SER A 110 -30.80 14.16 0.98
N ARG A 111 -29.89 13.19 0.79
CA ARG A 111 -29.89 12.25 -0.36
C ARG A 111 -30.99 11.18 -0.25
N ALA A 112 -31.42 10.77 0.95
CA ALA A 112 -32.55 9.85 1.12
C ALA A 112 -33.89 10.45 0.63
N ARG A 113 -34.02 11.78 0.63
CA ARG A 113 -35.17 12.49 0.03
C ARG A 113 -35.10 12.57 -1.50
N SER A 114 -33.93 12.33 -2.09
CA SER A 114 -33.74 12.20 -3.54
C SER A 114 -33.79 10.72 -3.91
N ALA A 115 -35.00 10.20 -4.17
CA ALA A 115 -35.32 8.82 -4.54
C ALA A 115 -34.63 8.28 -5.82
N SER A 116 -33.58 8.93 -6.33
CA SER A 116 -32.97 8.69 -7.64
C SER A 116 -31.63 7.93 -7.63
N ARG A 117 -31.14 7.42 -6.49
CA ARG A 117 -29.82 6.75 -6.43
C ARG A 117 -29.83 5.50 -5.53
N GLY A 118 -30.22 4.35 -6.10
CA GLY A 118 -30.49 3.06 -5.45
C GLY A 118 -29.31 2.31 -4.78
N LEU A 119 -28.42 2.99 -4.07
CA LEU A 119 -27.52 2.38 -3.08
C LEU A 119 -27.73 3.07 -1.74
N PRO A 120 -27.94 2.33 -0.63
CA PRO A 120 -28.10 2.90 0.70
C PRO A 120 -26.99 3.89 1.02
N ALA A 121 -27.33 5.03 1.62
CA ALA A 121 -26.34 5.97 2.10
C ALA A 121 -25.78 5.45 3.44
N ALA A 122 -24.45 5.46 3.59
CA ALA A 122 -23.85 5.00 4.84
C ALA A 122 -24.19 5.94 6.00
N SER A 123 -24.27 5.39 7.20
CA SER A 123 -24.62 6.12 8.42
C SER A 123 -23.51 7.11 8.84
N PHE A 124 -22.25 6.75 8.56
CA PHE A 124 -21.08 7.56 8.89
C PHE A 124 -20.16 7.72 7.69
N VAL A 125 -19.50 8.88 7.62
CA VAL A 125 -18.48 9.19 6.61
C VAL A 125 -17.21 9.64 7.32
N SER A 126 -16.11 9.00 6.98
CA SER A 126 -14.76 9.43 7.33
C SER A 126 -14.21 10.32 6.22
N ARG A 127 -13.57 11.43 6.59
CA ARG A 127 -12.85 12.33 5.69
C ARG A 127 -11.41 12.40 6.13
N PHE A 128 -10.49 12.21 5.20
CA PHE A 128 -9.04 12.35 5.37
C PHE A 128 -8.57 13.59 4.61
N ARG A 129 -7.50 14.20 5.10
CA ARG A 129 -6.80 15.23 4.32
C ARG A 129 -6.14 14.59 3.11
N VAL A 130 -6.48 15.07 1.91
CA VAL A 130 -5.83 14.60 0.69
C VAL A 130 -4.38 15.08 0.67
N LEU A 131 -3.44 14.14 0.57
CA LEU A 131 -2.01 14.42 0.51
C LEU A 131 -1.67 15.39 -0.66
N PRO A 132 -0.83 16.42 -0.45
CA PRO A 132 -0.36 17.27 -1.55
C PRO A 132 0.31 16.46 -2.66
N THR A 133 0.26 16.97 -3.90
CA THR A 133 0.80 16.27 -5.09
C THR A 133 2.30 15.97 -4.95
N GLY A 134 3.10 16.93 -4.48
CA GLY A 134 4.54 16.75 -4.30
C GLY A 134 4.89 15.65 -3.30
N TRP A 135 4.26 15.66 -2.12
CA TRP A 135 4.41 14.59 -1.13
C TRP A 135 3.95 13.22 -1.65
N HIS A 136 2.89 13.19 -2.47
CA HIS A 136 2.43 11.95 -3.08
C HIS A 136 3.47 11.38 -4.05
N ALA A 137 4.04 12.24 -4.90
CA ALA A 137 5.11 11.85 -5.83
C ALA A 137 6.37 11.39 -5.09
N LEU A 138 6.76 12.08 -4.01
CA LEU A 138 7.89 11.68 -3.17
C LEU A 138 7.73 10.25 -2.65
N TRP A 139 6.57 9.91 -2.10
CA TRP A 139 6.33 8.57 -1.57
C TRP A 139 6.28 7.49 -2.66
N ILE A 140 5.86 7.82 -3.88
CA ILE A 140 5.98 6.92 -5.04
C ILE A 140 7.47 6.64 -5.33
N VAL A 141 8.32 7.67 -5.34
CA VAL A 141 9.76 7.53 -5.56
C VAL A 141 10.41 6.68 -4.46
N VAL A 142 10.07 6.94 -3.19
CA VAL A 142 10.58 6.17 -2.04
C VAL A 142 10.15 4.71 -2.15
N GLY A 143 8.88 4.44 -2.42
CA GLY A 143 8.37 3.07 -2.59
C GLY A 143 9.04 2.34 -3.76
N LEU A 144 9.24 3.03 -4.88
CA LEU A 144 9.95 2.49 -6.03
C LEU A 144 11.41 2.17 -5.70
N ALA A 145 12.11 3.06 -5.00
CA ALA A 145 13.50 2.84 -4.60
C ALA A 145 13.64 1.62 -3.66
N ILE A 146 12.73 1.47 -2.68
CA ILE A 146 12.69 0.30 -1.80
C ILE A 146 12.43 -0.97 -2.61
N SER A 147 11.43 -0.94 -3.50
CA SER A 147 11.11 -2.10 -4.33
C SER A 147 12.27 -2.50 -5.25
N VAL A 148 12.88 -1.54 -5.94
CA VAL A 148 14.03 -1.79 -6.82
C VAL A 148 15.19 -2.37 -6.01
N LEU A 149 15.50 -1.82 -4.84
CA LEU A 149 16.54 -2.37 -3.97
C LEU A 149 16.26 -3.85 -3.61
N LEU A 150 15.04 -4.15 -3.17
CA LEU A 150 14.68 -5.50 -2.71
C LEU A 150 14.55 -6.52 -3.85
N VAL A 151 14.19 -6.09 -5.07
CA VAL A 151 14.03 -6.98 -6.22
C VAL A 151 15.31 -7.09 -7.06
N ALA A 152 15.99 -5.98 -7.35
CA ALA A 152 17.13 -5.97 -8.25
C ALA A 152 18.32 -6.76 -7.68
N VAL A 153 18.48 -6.77 -6.35
CA VAL A 153 19.53 -7.53 -5.67
C VAL A 153 19.37 -9.05 -5.92
N PRO A 154 18.26 -9.70 -5.53
CA PRO A 154 17.98 -11.11 -5.88
C PRO A 154 18.07 -11.40 -7.37
N VAL A 155 17.46 -10.55 -8.20
CA VAL A 155 17.38 -10.80 -9.64
C VAL A 155 18.77 -10.77 -10.27
N SER A 156 19.59 -9.76 -9.95
CA SER A 156 20.98 -9.71 -10.42
C SER A 156 21.81 -10.91 -9.96
N SER A 157 21.51 -11.40 -8.76
CA SER A 157 22.16 -12.60 -8.21
C SER A 157 21.84 -13.85 -9.02
N TRP A 158 20.58 -14.04 -9.44
CA TRP A 158 20.19 -15.18 -10.28
C TRP A 158 21.01 -15.26 -11.57
N PHE A 159 21.36 -14.13 -12.18
CA PHE A 159 22.18 -14.11 -13.40
C PHE A 159 23.68 -14.35 -13.14
N THR A 160 24.18 -13.97 -11.97
CA THR A 160 25.62 -13.94 -11.69
C THR A 160 26.08 -15.10 -10.81
N GLY A 161 25.16 -15.81 -10.16
CA GLY A 161 25.47 -16.76 -9.08
C GLY A 161 26.02 -16.08 -7.83
N GLY A 162 25.95 -14.75 -7.74
CA GLY A 162 26.53 -13.95 -6.66
C GLY A 162 25.70 -13.98 -5.37
N TRP A 163 25.90 -12.98 -4.52
CA TRP A 163 25.05 -12.77 -3.35
C TRP A 163 23.69 -12.16 -3.79
N PRO A 164 22.56 -12.60 -3.23
CA PRO A 164 22.42 -13.56 -2.12
C PRO A 164 22.22 -15.03 -2.51
N THR A 165 22.22 -15.41 -3.79
CA THR A 165 22.05 -16.82 -4.21
C THR A 165 23.19 -17.73 -3.77
N SER A 166 24.31 -17.16 -3.35
CA SER A 166 25.43 -17.89 -2.73
C SER A 166 25.16 -18.32 -1.27
N ILE A 167 24.07 -17.86 -0.65
CA ILE A 167 23.62 -18.32 0.66
C ILE A 167 22.78 -19.59 0.45
N ASP A 168 22.90 -20.57 1.35
CA ASP A 168 22.19 -21.84 1.27
C ASP A 168 20.68 -21.66 0.99
N ASP A 169 20.16 -22.45 0.04
CA ASP A 169 18.77 -22.38 -0.44
C ASP A 169 17.74 -22.60 0.68
N GLU A 170 18.13 -23.29 1.76
CA GLU A 170 17.29 -23.54 2.94
C GLU A 170 16.82 -22.24 3.62
N ASP A 171 17.58 -21.15 3.47
CA ASP A 171 17.27 -19.85 4.06
C ASP A 171 16.28 -19.01 3.23
N ALA A 172 15.97 -19.43 1.99
CA ALA A 172 15.01 -18.81 1.07
C ALA A 172 15.12 -17.27 0.95
N PHE A 173 16.34 -16.74 1.09
CA PHE A 173 16.59 -15.32 1.26
C PHE A 173 16.09 -14.47 0.09
N ASP A 174 16.48 -14.87 -1.11
CA ASP A 174 16.16 -14.21 -2.37
C ASP A 174 14.64 -14.20 -2.61
N VAL A 175 13.94 -15.27 -2.21
CA VAL A 175 12.48 -15.37 -2.26
C VAL A 175 11.80 -14.34 -1.37
N TYR A 176 12.19 -14.21 -0.10
CA TYR A 176 11.57 -13.25 0.81
C TYR A 176 11.79 -11.81 0.31
N TRP A 177 12.99 -11.48 -0.15
CA TRP A 177 13.29 -10.15 -0.67
C TRP A 177 12.47 -9.83 -1.94
N VAL A 178 12.29 -10.79 -2.85
CA VAL A 178 11.40 -10.62 -4.00
C VAL A 178 9.94 -10.45 -3.58
N ILE A 179 9.45 -11.19 -2.57
CA ILE A 179 8.08 -11.04 -2.05
C ILE A 179 7.87 -9.63 -1.49
N TYR A 180 8.75 -9.17 -0.59
CA TYR A 180 8.63 -7.86 0.03
C TYR A 180 8.86 -6.71 -0.95
N GLY A 181 9.81 -6.87 -1.86
CA GLY A 181 10.03 -5.96 -2.98
C GLY A 181 8.84 -5.89 -3.94
N GLY A 182 8.17 -7.02 -4.17
CA GLY A 182 6.92 -7.13 -4.93
C GLY A 182 5.75 -6.43 -4.25
N ILE A 183 5.58 -6.61 -2.94
CA ILE A 183 4.56 -5.89 -2.16
C ILE A 183 4.83 -4.38 -2.19
N ALA A 184 6.09 -3.97 -2.01
CA ALA A 184 6.48 -2.56 -2.12
C ALA A 184 6.17 -1.99 -3.52
N PHE A 185 6.43 -2.75 -4.58
CA PHE A 185 6.09 -2.36 -5.94
C PHE A 185 4.58 -2.23 -6.13
N ALA A 186 3.80 -3.20 -5.66
CA ALA A 186 2.35 -3.21 -5.71
C ALA A 186 1.75 -1.96 -5.08
N VAL A 187 2.20 -1.62 -3.86
CA VAL A 187 1.78 -0.39 -3.16
C VAL A 187 2.19 0.86 -3.94
N THR A 188 3.38 0.86 -4.56
CA THR A 188 3.89 1.97 -5.37
C THR A 188 3.05 2.18 -6.63
N VAL A 189 2.69 1.12 -7.35
CA VAL A 189 1.83 1.19 -8.54
C VAL A 189 0.42 1.66 -8.15
N ALA A 190 -0.13 1.17 -7.03
CA ALA A 190 -1.39 1.66 -6.49
C ALA A 190 -1.32 3.15 -6.11
N ALA A 191 -0.21 3.61 -5.52
CA ALA A 191 0.01 5.03 -5.22
C ALA A 191 0.11 5.88 -6.50
N ALA A 192 0.79 5.39 -7.55
CA ALA A 192 0.84 6.04 -8.85
C ALA A 192 -0.56 6.14 -9.50
N ALA A 193 -1.34 5.07 -9.48
CA ALA A 193 -2.73 5.08 -9.94
C ALA A 193 -3.60 6.05 -9.12
N SER A 194 -3.41 6.09 -7.79
CA SER A 194 -4.04 7.07 -6.89
C SER A 194 -3.66 8.52 -7.22
N LEU A 195 -2.41 8.76 -7.65
CA LEU A 195 -1.97 10.08 -8.11
C LEU A 195 -2.67 10.47 -9.41
N LEU A 196 -2.74 9.54 -10.38
CA LEU A 196 -3.46 9.76 -11.63
C LEU A 196 -4.96 10.01 -11.37
N LYS A 197 -5.59 9.25 -10.48
CA LYS A 197 -6.95 9.48 -9.98
C LYS A 197 -7.11 10.90 -9.47
N LYS A 198 -6.19 11.36 -8.60
CA LYS A 198 -6.22 12.72 -8.03
C LYS A 198 -6.14 13.80 -9.10
N LEU A 199 -5.26 13.63 -10.09
CA LEU A 199 -5.10 14.58 -11.20
C LEU A 199 -6.33 14.59 -12.11
N ALA A 200 -6.85 13.42 -12.48
CA ALA A 200 -8.03 13.27 -13.31
C ALA A 200 -9.27 13.86 -12.64
N TYR A 201 -9.43 13.60 -11.33
CA TYR A 201 -10.51 14.17 -10.53
C TYR A 201 -10.46 15.71 -10.51
N ARG A 202 -9.29 16.31 -10.21
CA ARG A 202 -9.13 17.78 -10.23
C ARG A 202 -9.44 18.36 -11.61
N ARG A 203 -9.05 17.68 -12.69
CA ARG A 203 -9.37 18.09 -14.06
C ARG A 203 -10.87 18.00 -14.35
N ALA A 204 -11.55 16.97 -13.86
CA ALA A 204 -12.99 16.82 -13.98
C ALA A 204 -13.75 17.90 -13.21
N VAL A 205 -13.30 18.24 -11.99
CA VAL A 205 -13.84 19.35 -11.20
C VAL A 205 -13.69 20.68 -11.94
N ALA A 206 -12.50 20.98 -12.47
CA ALA A 206 -12.24 22.20 -13.23
C ALA A 206 -13.10 22.31 -14.50
N ARG A 207 -13.60 21.18 -15.02
CA ARG A 207 -14.50 21.10 -16.18
C ARG A 207 -15.98 21.06 -15.79
N GLY A 208 -16.33 21.19 -14.51
CA GLY A 208 -17.71 21.14 -14.03
C GLY A 208 -18.35 19.74 -14.07
N LEU A 209 -17.58 18.68 -14.30
CA LEU A 209 -18.12 17.33 -14.51
C LEU A 209 -18.54 16.61 -13.21
N THR A 210 -18.14 17.13 -12.05
CA THR A 210 -18.27 16.42 -10.77
C THR A 210 -19.44 16.86 -9.90
N SER A 211 -20.11 17.98 -10.20
CA SER A 211 -21.38 18.42 -9.57
C SER A 211 -21.93 19.68 -10.25
N HIS A 212 -23.17 19.61 -10.78
CA HIS A 212 -24.31 20.57 -10.72
C HIS A 212 -25.44 20.16 -11.71
N ASP A 213 -25.14 19.40 -12.78
CA ASP A 213 -26.11 19.06 -13.85
C ASP A 213 -26.74 17.66 -13.77
N GLY A 214 -26.54 16.93 -12.67
CA GLY A 214 -27.11 15.59 -12.45
C GLY A 214 -26.07 14.47 -12.28
N PRO A 215 -26.53 13.22 -12.08
CA PRO A 215 -25.64 12.07 -11.87
C PRO A 215 -24.81 11.76 -13.13
N ALA A 216 -23.50 11.57 -12.96
CA ALA A 216 -22.64 11.13 -14.06
C ALA A 216 -23.07 9.76 -14.59
N ARG A 217 -22.81 9.50 -15.88
CA ARG A 217 -23.14 8.21 -16.50
C ARG A 217 -22.47 7.06 -15.75
N GLY A 218 -23.28 6.09 -15.32
CA GLY A 218 -22.81 4.91 -14.59
C GLY A 218 -22.42 5.16 -13.13
N GLN A 219 -22.84 6.29 -12.52
CA GLN A 219 -22.47 6.66 -11.15
C GLN A 219 -22.67 5.52 -10.13
N ARG A 220 -23.75 4.73 -10.24
CA ARG A 220 -24.00 3.59 -9.34
C ARG A 220 -22.89 2.55 -9.40
N PHE A 221 -22.45 2.19 -10.61
CA PHE A 221 -21.36 1.25 -10.81
C PHE A 221 -20.06 1.81 -10.22
N TRP A 222 -19.68 3.05 -10.58
CA TRP A 222 -18.45 3.66 -10.09
C TRP A 222 -18.43 3.87 -8.57
N ARG A 223 -19.58 4.21 -7.97
CA ARG A 223 -19.69 4.34 -6.51
C ARG A 223 -19.55 3.00 -5.79
N TRP A 224 -20.08 1.92 -6.34
CA TRP A 224 -19.90 0.59 -5.76
C TRP A 224 -18.46 0.08 -6.00
N PHE A 225 -18.03 0.07 -7.27
CA PHE A 225 -16.78 -0.55 -7.70
C PHE A 225 -15.54 0.23 -7.24
N ASP A 226 -15.50 1.54 -7.48
CA ASP A 226 -14.31 2.36 -7.29
C ASP A 226 -14.32 3.06 -5.93
N TYR A 227 -15.48 3.60 -5.49
CA TYR A 227 -15.54 4.29 -4.20
C TYR A 227 -15.58 3.35 -2.98
N ARG A 228 -16.47 2.36 -2.95
CA ARG A 228 -16.59 1.44 -1.80
C ARG A 228 -15.49 0.38 -1.76
N TRP A 229 -15.31 -0.31 -2.88
CA TRP A 229 -14.35 -1.42 -2.94
C TRP A 229 -12.94 -0.99 -3.32
N ARG A 230 -12.77 0.21 -3.91
CA ARG A 230 -11.46 0.72 -4.36
C ARG A 230 -10.76 -0.26 -5.30
N PHE A 231 -11.54 -0.92 -6.16
CA PHE A 231 -11.02 -1.92 -7.09
C PHE A 231 -9.99 -1.34 -8.04
N ASP A 232 -10.03 -0.04 -8.33
CA ASP A 232 -9.01 0.63 -9.11
C ASP A 232 -7.60 0.48 -8.50
N LEU A 233 -7.47 0.65 -7.17
CA LEU A 233 -6.20 0.55 -6.44
C LEU A 233 -5.80 -0.91 -6.24
N TRP A 234 -6.76 -1.79 -5.96
CA TRP A 234 -6.51 -3.24 -5.89
C TRP A 234 -6.00 -3.79 -7.22
N LEU A 235 -6.64 -3.45 -8.33
CA LEU A 235 -6.21 -3.86 -9.66
C LEU A 235 -4.84 -3.27 -10.00
N ALA A 236 -4.63 -1.97 -9.77
CA ALA A 236 -3.31 -1.37 -10.00
C ALA A 236 -2.21 -2.07 -9.20
N GLY A 237 -2.43 -2.30 -7.91
CA GLY A 237 -1.48 -2.95 -7.02
C GLY A 237 -1.24 -4.42 -7.35
N LEU A 238 -2.30 -5.21 -7.56
CA LEU A 238 -2.18 -6.62 -7.95
C LEU A 238 -1.49 -6.76 -9.29
N GLY A 239 -1.79 -5.91 -10.27
CA GLY A 239 -1.06 -5.90 -11.54
C GLY A 239 0.43 -5.59 -11.35
N GLY A 240 0.76 -4.62 -10.48
CA GLY A 240 2.14 -4.35 -10.08
C GLY A 240 2.83 -5.56 -9.45
N LEU A 241 2.18 -6.22 -8.47
CA LEU A 241 2.71 -7.43 -7.85
C LEU A 241 3.00 -8.51 -8.90
N THR A 242 2.06 -8.75 -9.81
CA THR A 242 2.19 -9.73 -10.90
C THR A 242 3.38 -9.42 -11.80
N LEU A 243 3.70 -8.15 -12.05
CA LEU A 243 4.88 -7.77 -12.84
C LEU A 243 6.18 -8.16 -12.17
N VAL A 244 6.28 -8.04 -10.84
CA VAL A 244 7.47 -8.50 -10.10
C VAL A 244 7.51 -10.02 -10.05
N LEU A 245 6.36 -10.67 -9.83
CA LEU A 245 6.26 -12.13 -9.84
C LEU A 245 6.55 -12.73 -11.23
N ALA A 246 6.44 -11.95 -12.30
CA ALA A 246 6.85 -12.38 -13.64
C ALA A 246 8.33 -12.74 -13.73
N LEU A 247 9.15 -12.31 -12.76
CA LEU A 247 10.57 -12.64 -12.68
C LEU A 247 10.83 -14.00 -12.04
N THR A 248 9.89 -14.57 -11.28
CA THR A 248 10.13 -15.83 -10.54
C THR A 248 10.40 -17.04 -11.44
N PRO A 249 9.83 -17.18 -12.65
CA PRO A 249 10.22 -18.26 -13.56
C PRO A 249 11.69 -18.20 -13.99
N LEU A 250 12.34 -17.03 -13.88
CA LEU A 250 13.76 -16.89 -14.22
C LEU A 250 14.67 -17.47 -13.15
N ARG A 251 14.23 -17.59 -11.89
CA ARG A 251 15.08 -17.98 -10.75
C ARG A 251 15.91 -19.25 -10.98
N GLY A 252 15.34 -20.26 -11.65
CA GLY A 252 16.01 -21.51 -12.00
C GLY A 252 16.33 -21.67 -13.49
N ALA A 253 16.12 -20.63 -14.29
CA ALA A 253 16.25 -20.65 -15.75
C ALA A 253 17.30 -19.68 -16.28
N VAL A 254 17.94 -18.90 -15.39
CA VAL A 254 19.08 -18.06 -15.69
C VAL A 254 20.22 -18.38 -14.73
N GLY A 255 21.45 -18.00 -15.10
CA GLY A 255 22.62 -18.17 -14.26
C GLY A 255 23.79 -18.83 -14.98
N PRO A 256 24.92 -19.05 -14.27
CA PRO A 256 26.16 -19.58 -14.85
C PRO A 256 26.00 -20.95 -15.50
N ASP A 257 25.14 -21.79 -14.93
CA ASP A 257 24.94 -23.18 -15.36
C ASP A 257 23.66 -23.38 -16.20
N ALA A 258 22.90 -22.31 -16.46
CA ALA A 258 21.65 -22.38 -17.19
C ALA A 258 21.87 -22.55 -18.70
N SER A 259 21.12 -23.44 -19.33
CA SER A 259 21.15 -23.63 -20.77
C SER A 259 20.18 -22.69 -21.49
N GLY A 260 20.39 -22.48 -22.80
CA GLY A 260 19.41 -21.75 -23.61
C GLY A 260 18.02 -22.42 -23.66
N ALA A 261 17.95 -23.73 -23.42
CA ALA A 261 16.69 -24.46 -23.36
C ALA A 261 15.90 -24.14 -22.08
N ASP A 262 16.58 -23.96 -20.94
CA ASP A 262 15.95 -23.60 -19.66
C ASP A 262 15.31 -22.21 -19.75
N LEU A 263 16.04 -21.25 -20.32
CA LEU A 263 15.52 -19.91 -20.57
C LEU A 263 14.32 -19.93 -21.54
N ALA A 264 14.42 -20.71 -22.62
CA ALA A 264 13.33 -20.85 -23.58
C ALA A 264 12.07 -21.47 -22.94
N ALA A 265 12.22 -22.38 -21.97
CA ALA A 265 11.12 -22.99 -21.23
C ALA A 265 10.47 -22.01 -20.23
N ALA A 266 11.25 -21.12 -19.61
CA ALA A 266 10.74 -20.12 -18.66
C ALA A 266 10.07 -18.91 -19.34
N LEU A 267 10.51 -18.54 -20.54
CA LEU A 267 10.07 -17.32 -21.24
C LEU A 267 8.55 -17.23 -21.45
N PRO A 268 7.81 -18.30 -21.84
CA PRO A 268 6.35 -18.26 -21.93
C PRO A 268 5.68 -17.87 -20.61
N GLY A 269 6.20 -18.38 -19.49
CA GLY A 269 5.74 -18.03 -18.15
C GLY A 269 5.94 -16.54 -17.87
N VAL A 270 7.17 -16.04 -18.06
CA VAL A 270 7.49 -14.61 -17.89
C VAL A 270 6.55 -13.73 -18.72
N LEU A 271 6.42 -14.01 -20.02
CA LEU A 271 5.58 -13.23 -20.92
C LEU A 271 4.09 -13.25 -20.50
N THR A 272 3.60 -14.39 -20.02
CA THR A 272 2.22 -14.52 -19.54
C THR A 272 1.99 -13.64 -18.31
N PHE A 273 2.87 -13.71 -17.30
CA PHE A 273 2.75 -12.88 -16.11
C PHE A 273 2.92 -11.39 -16.43
N VAL A 274 3.85 -11.02 -17.31
CA VAL A 274 4.01 -9.63 -17.78
C VAL A 274 2.72 -9.14 -18.45
N ALA A 275 2.15 -9.93 -19.37
CA ALA A 275 0.93 -9.56 -20.07
C ALA A 275 -0.26 -9.38 -19.11
N ILE A 276 -0.44 -10.30 -18.15
CA ILE A 276 -1.47 -10.20 -17.11
C ILE A 276 -1.23 -8.96 -16.24
N GLY A 277 0.00 -8.75 -15.78
CA GLY A 277 0.39 -7.61 -14.95
C GLY A 277 0.08 -6.28 -15.63
N ILE A 278 0.51 -6.11 -16.89
CA ILE A 278 0.21 -4.92 -17.70
C ILE A 278 -1.30 -4.71 -17.85
N LEU A 279 -2.04 -5.76 -18.23
CA LEU A 279 -3.48 -5.68 -18.45
C LEU A 279 -4.24 -5.28 -17.17
N VAL A 280 -3.90 -5.90 -16.05
CA VAL A 280 -4.54 -5.66 -14.75
C VAL A 280 -4.18 -4.26 -14.23
N THR A 281 -2.91 -3.84 -14.33
CA THR A 281 -2.51 -2.47 -13.98
C THR A 281 -3.18 -1.42 -14.86
N ALA A 282 -3.21 -1.63 -16.18
CA ALA A 282 -3.88 -0.72 -17.11
C ALA A 282 -5.37 -0.59 -16.79
N THR A 283 -6.04 -1.69 -16.46
CA THR A 283 -7.44 -1.69 -16.01
C THR A 283 -7.61 -0.85 -14.74
N GLY A 284 -6.75 -1.05 -13.73
CA GLY A 284 -6.75 -0.25 -12.50
C GLY A 284 -6.55 1.25 -12.75
N VAL A 285 -5.64 1.61 -13.67
CA VAL A 285 -5.42 3.01 -14.09
C VAL A 285 -6.63 3.58 -14.82
N VAL A 286 -7.24 2.84 -15.75
CA VAL A 286 -8.47 3.27 -16.44
C VAL A 286 -9.60 3.49 -15.43
N CYS A 287 -9.77 2.61 -14.45
CA CYS A 287 -10.73 2.80 -13.37
C CYS A 287 -10.41 4.07 -12.55
N SER A 288 -9.14 4.24 -12.15
CA SER A 288 -8.66 5.42 -11.42
C SER A 288 -8.99 6.74 -12.12
N LEU A 289 -8.83 6.79 -13.45
CA LEU A 289 -9.14 7.97 -14.27
C LEU A 289 -10.64 8.26 -14.37
N ASN A 290 -11.50 7.29 -14.06
CA ASN A 290 -12.96 7.41 -14.10
C ASN A 290 -13.61 7.58 -12.72
N TYR A 291 -12.83 7.59 -11.62
CA TYR A 291 -13.33 7.76 -10.25
C TYR A 291 -14.26 8.95 -10.04
N TRP A 292 -14.03 10.07 -10.74
CA TRP A 292 -14.88 11.26 -10.67
C TRP A 292 -16.36 10.96 -10.98
N ARG A 293 -16.66 9.89 -11.73
CA ARG A 293 -18.02 9.43 -12.02
C ARG A 293 -18.73 8.85 -10.82
N ALA A 294 -18.03 8.45 -9.76
CA ALA A 294 -18.65 8.02 -8.50
C ALA A 294 -19.43 9.14 -7.81
N GLY A 295 -19.07 10.40 -8.09
CA GLY A 295 -19.72 11.59 -7.52
C GLY A 295 -19.45 11.75 -6.02
N GLU A 296 -18.35 11.20 -5.53
CA GLU A 296 -17.89 11.35 -4.15
C GLU A 296 -16.56 12.11 -4.11
N GLU A 297 -16.30 12.80 -2.99
CA GLU A 297 -15.08 13.56 -2.78
C GLU A 297 -13.85 12.64 -2.59
N LEU A 298 -12.67 13.10 -3.02
CA LEU A 298 -11.41 12.43 -2.70
C LEU A 298 -11.16 12.42 -1.20
N GLY A 299 -10.52 11.35 -0.70
CA GLY A 299 -10.17 11.23 0.72
C GLY A 299 -11.37 10.92 1.61
N THR A 300 -12.52 10.53 1.05
CA THR A 300 -13.67 10.11 1.85
C THR A 300 -13.84 8.59 1.87
N GLY A 301 -14.50 8.09 2.90
CA GLY A 301 -14.87 6.69 3.05
C GLY A 301 -16.18 6.55 3.82
N GLU A 302 -17.00 5.59 3.41
CA GLU A 302 -18.26 5.25 4.07
C GLU A 302 -18.04 4.14 5.10
N SER A 303 -18.72 4.21 6.25
CA SER A 303 -18.78 3.12 7.23
C SER A 303 -20.22 2.84 7.64
N ALA A 304 -20.59 1.55 7.72
CA ALA A 304 -21.94 1.04 7.97
C ALA A 304 -22.99 1.53 6.95
N ALA A 305 -23.16 0.74 5.88
CA ALA A 305 -24.09 0.99 4.77
C ALA A 305 -25.17 -0.08 4.69
#